data_AF-A0AAJ1QC41-F1
#
_entry.id   AF-A0AAJ1QC41-F1
#
_cell.length_a   1.000
_cell.length_b   1.000
_cell.length_c   1.000
_cell.angle_alpha   90.00
_cell.angle_beta   90.00
_cell.angle_gamma   90.00
#
_symmetry.space_group_name_H-M   'P 1'
#
loop_
_entity.id
_entity.type
_entity.pdbx_description
1 polymer ?
#
loop_
_entity_poly.entity_id
_entity_poly.type
_entity_poly.pdbx_seq_one_letter_code
_entity_poly.pdbx_strand_id
1 'polypeptide(L)'
;MKQLLTFVTVLIFNFNVFGQESEFKTYKNGLIYSEEAISKLGRVVDSLNLKFKTCDVNKKFYAKNQTIGYVVSLEAGNIKQAKQDLENKIPLDEFIRKYPQAEVGKNKLIIKQKYRNYEDKEVVEFEEFDLKSDYGLRIESEDLKLYDKEFKNTWLFRYHKKTDYSEESIEAFYFPENFQSNEIPNKYAVMIGYSDCLIDTTATKFKDKLKDGWVELPKNWQNFSKKKKSKLLDQMRSTRVIGGCSQDSSPRDHAVNIALLSAETYNWSVFLKAHLDIMNDRFERVSDGSYAWDARNTYIKELETLDINVLDLILGISLRVENAATNHYYGNISRIGRALAETKNRNEIEEAILSAVSDKELDDYNRLLFYFLFRNYNHYIQEEELKKTNEEKLLLAMHTLPDYYTTELLKDEE
;
A
#
# COMPACT_ATOMS: atom_id res chain seq x y z
N MET A 1 -26.60 26.18 49.65
CA MET A 1 -27.40 25.99 48.41
C MET A 1 -26.61 26.28 47.13
N LYS A 2 -25.91 27.41 46.99
CA LYS A 2 -25.11 27.70 45.76
C LYS A 2 -23.99 26.68 45.48
N GLN A 3 -23.28 26.18 46.50
CA GLN A 3 -22.21 25.19 46.30
C GLN A 3 -22.71 23.77 45.98
N LEU A 4 -23.91 23.40 46.44
CA LEU A 4 -24.52 22.11 46.12
C LEU A 4 -25.03 22.09 44.66
N LEU A 5 -25.50 23.24 44.17
CA LEU A 5 -25.93 23.40 42.78
C LEU A 5 -24.75 23.29 41.82
N THR A 6 -23.58 23.88 42.14
CA THR A 6 -22.38 23.79 41.31
C THR A 6 -21.84 22.35 41.20
N PHE A 7 -21.90 21.56 42.27
CA PHE A 7 -21.45 20.17 42.26
C PHE A 7 -22.35 19.26 41.41
N VAL A 8 -23.67 19.50 41.44
CA VAL A 8 -24.63 18.77 40.61
C VAL A 8 -24.50 19.15 39.12
N THR A 9 -24.20 20.41 38.79
CA THR A 9 -23.97 20.82 37.40
C THR A 9 -22.68 20.21 36.82
N VAL A 10 -21.59 20.10 37.61
CA VAL A 10 -20.35 19.45 37.16
C VAL A 10 -20.53 17.93 37.02
N LEU A 11 -21.34 17.29 37.85
CA LEU A 11 -21.67 15.87 37.70
C LEU A 11 -22.55 15.59 36.47
N ILE A 12 -23.49 16.45 36.13
CA ILE A 12 -24.35 16.27 34.94
C ILE A 12 -23.60 16.53 33.62
N PHE A 13 -22.57 17.39 33.63
CA PHE A 13 -21.70 17.60 32.46
C PHE A 13 -20.69 16.46 32.22
N ASN A 14 -20.35 15.65 33.22
CA ASN A 14 -19.45 14.50 33.05
C ASN A 14 -20.14 13.23 32.52
N PHE A 15 -21.48 13.17 32.50
CA PHE A 15 -22.21 12.01 31.96
C PHE A 15 -22.53 12.10 30.46
N ASN A 16 -22.16 13.19 29.78
CA ASN A 16 -22.44 13.37 28.34
C ASN A 16 -21.19 13.34 27.43
N VAL A 17 -20.04 12.85 27.93
CA VAL A 17 -18.81 12.70 27.13
C VAL A 17 -18.41 11.22 26.93
N PHE A 18 -19.39 10.31 26.92
CA PHE A 18 -19.19 8.90 26.52
C PHE A 18 -20.09 8.51 25.34
N GLY A 19 -20.23 9.43 24.39
CA GLY A 19 -20.79 9.17 23.08
C GLY A 19 -19.83 9.62 22.00
N GLN A 20 -18.59 9.10 21.98
CA GLN A 20 -17.91 9.03 20.69
C GLN A 20 -18.74 8.04 19.87
N GLU A 21 -19.55 8.54 18.94
CA GLU A 21 -20.14 7.66 17.92
C GLU A 21 -18.98 6.97 17.22
N SER A 22 -18.77 5.69 17.52
CA SER A 22 -17.80 4.89 16.79
C SER A 22 -18.29 4.78 15.35
N GLU A 23 -17.39 4.97 14.38
CA GLU A 23 -17.69 4.96 12.94
C GLU A 23 -18.58 3.76 12.54
N PHE A 24 -18.37 2.59 13.15
CA PHE A 24 -19.28 1.45 13.05
C PHE A 24 -19.82 1.00 14.40
N LYS A 25 -20.86 0.16 14.36
CA LYS A 25 -21.39 -0.49 15.56
C LYS A 25 -20.30 -1.31 16.26
N THR A 26 -20.02 -0.92 17.50
CA THR A 26 -19.14 -1.68 18.39
C THR A 26 -19.98 -2.68 19.22
N TYR A 27 -19.52 -3.94 19.31
CA TYR A 27 -20.14 -4.99 20.12
C TYR A 27 -19.57 -4.98 21.55
N LYS A 28 -20.12 -5.81 22.46
CA LYS A 28 -19.70 -5.85 23.87
C LYS A 28 -18.22 -6.15 24.09
N ASN A 29 -17.60 -6.86 23.15
CA ASN A 29 -16.17 -7.16 23.10
C ASN A 29 -15.29 -5.98 22.65
N GLY A 30 -15.88 -4.83 22.31
CA GLY A 30 -15.14 -3.65 21.86
C GLY A 30 -14.64 -3.72 20.42
N LEU A 31 -15.21 -4.61 19.59
CA LEU A 31 -14.87 -4.81 18.18
C LEU A 31 -16.08 -4.53 17.27
N ILE A 32 -15.85 -4.37 15.97
CA ILE A 32 -16.94 -4.25 14.98
C ILE A 32 -17.61 -5.58 14.63
N TYR A 33 -17.14 -6.69 15.19
CA TYR A 33 -17.68 -8.03 15.01
C TYR A 33 -18.18 -8.62 16.34
N SER A 34 -19.27 -9.39 16.28
CA SER A 34 -19.83 -10.06 17.47
C SER A 34 -18.88 -11.11 18.05
N GLU A 35 -19.03 -11.42 19.34
CA GLU A 35 -18.25 -12.50 19.99
C GLU A 35 -18.44 -13.85 19.29
N GLU A 36 -19.66 -14.14 18.84
CA GLU A 36 -19.96 -15.36 18.08
C GLU A 36 -19.21 -15.39 16.74
N ALA A 37 -19.16 -14.26 16.02
CA ALA A 37 -18.42 -14.14 14.77
C ALA A 37 -16.91 -14.30 14.99
N ILE A 38 -16.35 -13.61 15.98
CA ILE A 38 -14.91 -13.70 16.34
C ILE A 38 -14.53 -15.13 16.73
N SER A 39 -15.34 -15.80 17.57
CA SER A 39 -15.08 -17.19 17.97
C SER A 39 -15.08 -18.15 16.78
N LYS A 40 -15.99 -17.95 15.82
CA LYS A 40 -16.05 -18.77 14.60
C LYS A 40 -14.87 -18.52 13.67
N LEU A 41 -14.51 -17.25 13.46
CA LEU A 41 -13.37 -16.85 12.64
C LEU A 41 -12.05 -17.34 13.25
N GLY A 42 -11.90 -17.26 14.58
CA GLY A 42 -10.72 -17.77 15.29
C GLY A 42 -10.46 -19.24 14.98
N ARG A 43 -11.49 -20.10 14.96
CA ARG A 43 -11.32 -21.52 14.56
C ARG A 43 -10.82 -21.70 13.13
N VAL A 44 -11.20 -20.79 12.22
CA VAL A 44 -10.69 -20.82 10.84
C VAL A 44 -9.23 -20.39 10.82
N VAL A 45 -8.87 -19.34 11.56
CA VAL A 45 -7.49 -18.89 11.69
C VAL A 45 -6.60 -19.96 12.31
N ASP A 46 -7.03 -20.63 13.38
CA ASP A 46 -6.31 -21.76 14.00
C ASP A 46 -5.97 -22.83 12.96
N SER A 47 -6.94 -23.19 12.12
CA SER A 47 -6.75 -24.17 11.04
C SER A 47 -5.79 -23.68 9.97
N LEU A 48 -5.83 -22.39 9.62
CA LEU A 48 -4.94 -21.80 8.62
C LEU A 48 -3.51 -21.66 9.14
N ASN A 49 -3.33 -21.25 10.40
CA ASN A 49 -2.05 -21.21 11.09
C ASN A 49 -1.43 -22.61 11.15
N LEU A 50 -2.22 -23.65 11.46
CA LEU A 50 -1.74 -25.03 11.45
C LEU A 50 -1.37 -25.48 10.04
N LYS A 51 -2.19 -25.16 9.04
CA LYS A 51 -1.90 -25.47 7.63
C LYS A 51 -0.61 -24.79 7.18
N PHE A 52 -0.42 -23.52 7.52
CA PHE A 52 0.78 -22.76 7.16
C PHE A 52 2.06 -23.38 7.72
N LYS A 53 2.04 -23.87 8.96
CA LYS A 53 3.16 -24.62 9.56
C LYS A 53 3.55 -25.89 8.77
N THR A 54 2.63 -26.41 7.96
CA THR A 54 2.83 -27.59 7.10
C THR A 54 2.93 -27.27 5.60
N CYS A 55 2.78 -25.99 5.22
CA CYS A 55 2.89 -25.56 3.84
C CYS A 55 4.35 -25.58 3.39
N ASP A 56 4.56 -25.80 2.10
CA ASP A 56 5.88 -25.72 1.48
C ASP A 56 6.34 -24.25 1.47
N VAL A 57 7.12 -23.86 2.48
CA VAL A 57 7.72 -22.53 2.62
C VAL A 57 8.84 -22.26 1.60
N ASN A 58 9.11 -23.18 0.66
CA ASN A 58 10.16 -23.04 -0.35
C ASN A 58 9.76 -22.17 -1.55
N LYS A 59 8.59 -21.52 -1.53
CA LYS A 59 8.22 -20.59 -2.60
C LYS A 59 9.20 -19.42 -2.62
N LYS A 60 9.90 -19.28 -3.75
CA LYS A 60 10.83 -18.17 -3.99
C LYS A 60 10.09 -16.98 -4.55
N PHE A 61 10.38 -15.81 -3.99
CA PHE A 61 9.93 -14.52 -4.50
C PHE A 61 11.15 -13.74 -4.95
N TYR A 62 10.95 -12.81 -5.88
CA TYR A 62 12.02 -11.98 -6.41
C TYR A 62 11.66 -10.52 -6.26
N ALA A 63 12.64 -9.66 -6.05
CA ALA A 63 12.44 -8.22 -6.06
C ALA A 63 11.88 -7.77 -7.41
N LYS A 64 11.14 -6.65 -7.43
CA LYS A 64 10.82 -5.99 -8.71
C LYS A 64 12.11 -5.69 -9.48
N ASN A 65 12.03 -5.77 -10.81
CA ASN A 65 13.17 -5.44 -11.66
C ASN A 65 13.56 -3.99 -11.41
N GLN A 66 14.79 -3.76 -10.94
CA GLN A 66 15.25 -2.42 -10.57
C GLN A 66 16.69 -2.17 -10.99
N THR A 67 17.04 -0.90 -11.17
CA THR A 67 18.40 -0.43 -11.42
C THR A 67 18.57 0.99 -10.90
N ILE A 68 19.82 1.40 -10.76
CA ILE A 68 20.19 2.80 -10.57
C ILE A 68 20.47 3.42 -11.92
N GLY A 69 19.92 4.60 -12.19
CA GLY A 69 20.10 5.29 -13.45
C GLY A 69 20.03 6.81 -13.32
N TYR A 70 19.80 7.45 -14.47
CA TYR A 70 19.66 8.89 -14.58
C TYR A 70 18.29 9.22 -15.12
N VAL A 71 17.70 10.30 -14.61
CA VAL A 71 16.49 10.92 -15.12
C VAL A 71 16.89 12.24 -15.76
N VAL A 72 16.51 12.43 -17.01
CA VAL A 72 16.91 13.59 -17.82
C VAL A 72 15.67 14.27 -18.35
N SER A 73 15.54 15.57 -18.10
CA SER A 73 14.52 16.43 -18.71
C SER A 73 15.18 17.51 -19.57
N LEU A 74 14.62 17.76 -20.74
CA LEU A 74 15.05 18.80 -21.65
C LEU A 74 13.83 19.54 -22.23
N GLU A 75 13.60 20.74 -21.73
CA GLU A 75 12.42 21.56 -22.09
C GLU A 75 12.75 22.71 -23.07
N ALA A 76 14.04 22.97 -23.31
CA ALA A 76 14.48 24.06 -24.18
C ALA A 76 15.70 23.70 -25.03
N GLY A 77 15.92 24.47 -26.10
CA GLY A 77 17.02 24.31 -27.05
C GLY A 77 16.64 23.47 -28.27
N ASN A 78 17.62 22.77 -28.86
CA ASN A 78 17.39 21.99 -30.09
C ASN A 78 16.86 20.59 -29.78
N ILE A 79 15.59 20.50 -29.37
CA ILE A 79 14.94 19.25 -28.94
C ILE A 79 14.90 18.21 -30.05
N LYS A 80 14.68 18.64 -31.31
CA LYS A 80 14.68 17.72 -32.46
C LYS A 80 16.03 17.03 -32.67
N GLN A 81 17.13 17.76 -32.49
CA GLN A 81 18.46 17.16 -32.55
C GLN A 81 18.71 16.25 -31.35
N ALA A 82 18.29 16.64 -30.14
CA ALA A 82 18.41 15.81 -28.95
C ALA A 82 17.69 14.47 -29.13
N LYS A 83 16.48 14.48 -29.68
CA LYS A 83 15.74 13.27 -30.03
C LYS A 83 16.53 12.37 -30.98
N GLN A 84 17.08 12.92 -32.07
CA GLN A 84 17.87 12.14 -33.03
C GLN A 84 19.13 11.54 -32.38
N ASP A 85 19.79 12.29 -31.49
CA ASP A 85 20.96 11.79 -30.79
C ASP A 85 20.61 10.64 -29.82
N LEU A 86 19.47 10.73 -29.12
CA LEU A 86 18.95 9.65 -28.28
C LEU A 86 18.59 8.40 -29.10
N GLU A 87 17.95 8.57 -30.27
CA GLU A 87 17.68 7.48 -31.21
C GLU A 87 18.98 6.82 -31.72
N ASN A 88 20.03 7.62 -31.89
CA ASN A 88 21.38 7.18 -32.25
C ASN A 88 22.22 6.72 -31.04
N LYS A 89 21.63 6.62 -29.84
CA LYS A 89 22.28 6.15 -28.60
C LYS A 89 23.54 6.93 -28.23
N ILE A 90 23.50 8.25 -28.31
CA ILE A 90 24.56 9.13 -27.79
C ILE A 90 24.93 8.75 -26.34
N PRO A 91 26.23 8.67 -25.98
CA PRO A 91 26.65 8.47 -24.60
C PRO A 91 26.16 9.58 -23.66
N LEU A 92 25.87 9.26 -22.41
CA LEU A 92 25.35 10.23 -21.43
C LEU A 92 26.23 11.48 -21.29
N ASP A 93 27.54 11.31 -21.12
CA ASP A 93 28.46 12.44 -20.93
C ASP A 93 28.50 13.36 -22.16
N GLU A 94 28.38 12.78 -23.36
CA GLU A 94 28.28 13.55 -24.59
C GLU A 94 26.95 14.29 -24.70
N PHE A 95 25.85 13.66 -24.30
CA PHE A 95 24.53 14.30 -24.25
C PHE A 95 24.55 15.52 -23.33
N ILE A 96 25.04 15.36 -22.09
CA ILE A 96 25.11 16.46 -21.11
C ILE A 96 25.97 17.61 -21.62
N ARG A 97 27.11 17.30 -22.27
CA ARG A 97 27.98 18.33 -22.86
C ARG A 97 27.33 19.06 -24.03
N LYS A 98 26.56 18.34 -24.87
CA LYS A 98 25.88 18.89 -26.05
C LYS A 98 24.63 19.69 -25.67
N TYR A 99 23.95 19.30 -24.58
CA TYR A 99 22.73 19.91 -24.07
C TYR A 99 22.91 20.34 -22.60
N PRO A 100 23.72 21.37 -22.31
CA PRO A 100 24.04 21.79 -20.94
C PRO A 100 22.84 22.32 -20.15
N GLN A 101 21.75 22.65 -20.83
CA GLN A 101 20.48 23.07 -20.22
C GLN A 101 19.58 21.90 -19.80
N ALA A 102 19.98 20.65 -20.06
CA ALA A 102 19.24 19.49 -19.58
C ALA A 102 19.31 19.39 -18.05
N GLU A 103 18.18 19.15 -17.41
CA GLU A 103 18.13 18.78 -16.01
C GLU A 103 18.45 17.30 -15.86
N VAL A 104 19.35 16.96 -14.93
CA VAL A 104 19.85 15.59 -14.77
C VAL A 104 19.78 15.17 -13.31
N GLY A 105 18.79 14.33 -13.00
CA GLY A 105 18.74 13.54 -11.77
C GLY A 105 19.71 12.37 -11.85
N LYS A 106 20.65 12.29 -10.92
CA LYS A 106 21.64 11.20 -10.85
C LYS A 106 21.25 10.19 -9.77
N ASN A 107 21.69 8.95 -9.95
CA ASN A 107 21.52 7.86 -8.97
C ASN A 107 20.06 7.61 -8.57
N LYS A 108 19.15 7.71 -9.55
CA LYS A 108 17.72 7.49 -9.35
C LYS A 108 17.40 6.01 -9.39
N LEU A 109 16.60 5.55 -8.44
CA LEU A 109 16.06 4.20 -8.45
C LEU A 109 14.97 4.11 -9.52
N ILE A 110 15.15 3.20 -10.48
CA ILE A 110 14.20 3.00 -11.57
C ILE A 110 13.65 1.58 -11.48
N ILE A 111 12.33 1.46 -11.41
CA ILE A 111 11.60 0.20 -11.34
C ILE A 111 11.01 -0.11 -12.71
N LYS A 112 11.10 -1.38 -13.12
CA LYS A 112 10.50 -1.90 -14.35
C LYS A 112 9.47 -2.97 -14.00
N GLN A 113 8.23 -2.81 -14.44
CA GLN A 113 7.16 -3.74 -14.14
C GLN A 113 6.22 -3.99 -15.32
N LYS A 114 5.53 -5.14 -15.27
CA LYS A 114 4.41 -5.49 -16.16
C LYS A 114 3.11 -5.37 -15.37
N TYR A 115 2.12 -4.70 -15.94
CA TYR A 115 0.79 -4.64 -15.33
C TYR A 115 -0.31 -4.44 -16.39
N ARG A 116 -1.56 -4.55 -15.97
CA ARG A 116 -2.72 -4.19 -16.79
C ARG A 116 -3.17 -2.78 -16.43
N ASN A 117 -3.16 -1.88 -17.41
CA ASN A 117 -3.56 -0.50 -17.19
C ASN A 117 -5.10 -0.34 -17.13
N TYR A 118 -5.56 0.91 -16.97
CA TYR A 118 -6.99 1.22 -16.85
C TYR A 118 -7.80 0.88 -18.12
N GLU A 119 -7.15 0.68 -19.27
CA GLU A 119 -7.76 0.23 -20.52
C GLU A 119 -7.79 -1.31 -20.64
N ASP A 120 -7.41 -2.05 -19.59
CA ASP A 120 -7.25 -3.51 -19.57
C ASP A 120 -6.21 -4.02 -20.59
N LYS A 121 -5.22 -3.18 -20.92
CA LYS A 121 -4.08 -3.56 -21.75
C LYS A 121 -2.89 -3.93 -20.90
N GLU A 122 -2.20 -4.99 -21.28
CA GLU A 122 -0.90 -5.34 -20.70
C GLU A 122 0.17 -4.39 -21.23
N VAL A 123 0.92 -3.80 -20.31
CA VAL A 123 1.94 -2.80 -20.59
C VAL A 123 3.20 -3.04 -19.77
N VAL A 124 4.32 -2.50 -20.25
CA VAL A 124 5.57 -2.41 -19.50
C VAL A 124 5.76 -0.96 -19.08
N GLU A 125 6.02 -0.76 -17.81
CA GLU A 125 6.28 0.54 -17.22
C GLU A 125 7.69 0.60 -16.66
N PHE A 126 8.28 1.78 -16.83
CA PHE A 126 9.51 2.22 -16.21
C PHE A 126 9.19 3.45 -15.37
N GLU A 127 9.48 3.39 -14.08
CA GLU A 127 9.13 4.44 -13.13
C GLU A 127 10.34 4.81 -12.27
N GLU A 128 10.63 6.10 -12.16
CA GLU A 128 11.48 6.63 -11.11
C GLU A 128 10.76 6.50 -9.78
N PHE A 129 11.36 5.77 -8.85
CA PHE A 129 10.92 5.82 -7.46
C PHE A 129 11.47 7.09 -6.80
N ASP A 130 10.72 8.18 -6.98
CA ASP A 130 11.06 9.49 -6.42
C ASP A 130 10.91 9.46 -4.89
N LEU A 131 11.97 9.85 -4.20
CA LEU A 131 12.02 9.84 -2.74
C LEU A 131 11.34 11.06 -2.11
N LYS A 132 11.00 12.07 -2.91
CA LYS A 132 10.46 13.35 -2.45
C LYS A 132 9.00 13.54 -2.75
N SER A 133 8.51 12.92 -3.82
CA SER A 133 7.14 13.11 -4.28
C SER A 133 6.59 11.89 -5.02
N ASP A 134 5.28 11.89 -5.28
CA ASP A 134 4.62 10.87 -6.10
C ASP A 134 4.74 11.14 -7.62
N TYR A 135 5.56 12.12 -8.03
CA TYR A 135 5.64 12.63 -9.41
C TYR A 135 6.93 12.25 -10.15
N GLY A 136 7.54 11.12 -9.80
CA GLY A 136 8.69 10.57 -10.53
C GLY A 136 8.37 10.35 -12.01
N LEU A 137 9.40 10.41 -12.87
CA LEU A 137 9.24 10.14 -14.30
C LEU A 137 8.65 8.73 -14.49
N ARG A 138 7.61 8.62 -15.33
CA ARG A 138 6.98 7.35 -15.69
C ARG A 138 6.87 7.22 -17.20
N ILE A 139 7.40 6.15 -17.78
CA ILE A 139 7.28 5.80 -19.21
C ILE A 139 6.60 4.43 -19.34
N GLU A 140 5.43 4.42 -19.97
CA GLU A 140 4.65 3.21 -20.29
C GLU A 140 4.78 2.86 -21.77
N SER A 141 4.80 1.57 -22.08
CA SER A 141 4.81 1.04 -23.45
C SER A 141 3.98 -0.24 -23.57
N GLU A 142 3.22 -0.35 -24.66
CA GLU A 142 2.51 -1.57 -25.06
C GLU A 142 3.48 -2.63 -25.66
N ASP A 143 4.75 -2.30 -25.94
CA ASP A 143 5.74 -3.28 -26.42
C ASP A 143 6.27 -4.13 -25.26
N LEU A 144 5.59 -5.26 -25.02
CA LEU A 144 5.91 -6.20 -23.95
C LEU A 144 7.34 -6.77 -24.03
N LYS A 145 8.00 -6.73 -25.20
CA LYS A 145 9.39 -7.18 -25.36
C LYS A 145 10.37 -6.32 -24.59
N LEU A 146 9.99 -5.07 -24.27
CA LEU A 146 10.82 -4.17 -23.48
C LEU A 146 11.06 -4.69 -22.05
N TYR A 147 10.22 -5.58 -21.52
CA TYR A 147 10.46 -6.11 -20.18
C TYR A 147 11.69 -7.03 -20.13
N ASP A 148 11.88 -7.86 -21.14
CA ASP A 148 12.97 -8.84 -21.19
C ASP A 148 14.22 -8.27 -21.90
N LYS A 149 14.13 -7.04 -22.40
CA LYS A 149 15.22 -6.34 -23.09
C LYS A 149 16.29 -5.84 -22.09
N GLU A 150 17.55 -5.93 -22.52
CA GLU A 150 18.69 -5.30 -21.85
C GLU A 150 18.78 -3.80 -22.16
N PHE A 151 19.09 -3.00 -21.14
CA PHE A 151 19.13 -1.54 -21.20
C PHE A 151 20.50 -0.94 -20.88
N LYS A 152 21.50 -1.76 -20.54
CA LYS A 152 22.85 -1.28 -20.22
C LYS A 152 23.36 -0.30 -21.29
N ASN A 153 23.83 0.85 -20.83
CA ASN A 153 24.32 1.98 -21.63
C ASN A 153 23.34 2.42 -22.73
N THR A 154 22.03 2.38 -22.45
CA THR A 154 20.98 2.74 -23.40
C THR A 154 19.98 3.71 -22.77
N TRP A 155 19.25 4.40 -23.64
CA TRP A 155 18.18 5.31 -23.28
C TRP A 155 16.80 4.68 -23.43
N LEU A 156 15.86 5.12 -22.59
CA LEU A 156 14.43 5.04 -22.85
C LEU A 156 13.87 6.46 -22.69
N PHE A 157 13.15 6.96 -23.68
CA PHE A 157 12.71 8.35 -23.66
C PHE A 157 11.29 8.52 -24.18
N ARG A 158 10.64 9.58 -23.70
CA ARG A 158 9.40 10.12 -24.21
C ARG A 158 9.70 11.48 -24.83
N TYR A 159 9.14 11.71 -26.01
CA TYR A 159 9.25 12.98 -26.70
C TYR A 159 7.87 13.63 -26.81
N HIS A 160 7.77 14.84 -26.30
CA HIS A 160 6.57 15.65 -26.34
C HIS A 160 6.68 16.63 -27.51
N LYS A 161 5.79 16.46 -28.48
CA LYS A 161 5.65 17.42 -29.57
C LYS A 161 5.10 18.72 -29.00
N LYS A 162 5.56 19.85 -29.55
CA LYS A 162 4.96 21.15 -29.28
C LYS A 162 3.46 21.13 -29.54
N THR A 163 2.69 21.69 -28.61
CA THR A 163 1.26 21.94 -28.72
C THR A 163 0.97 23.42 -28.49
N ASP A 164 -0.30 23.82 -28.56
CA ASP A 164 -0.70 25.19 -28.18
C ASP A 164 -0.57 25.45 -26.67
N TYR A 165 -0.44 24.40 -25.86
CA TYR A 165 -0.40 24.47 -24.39
C TYR A 165 0.97 24.12 -23.79
N SER A 166 1.88 23.56 -24.58
CA SER A 166 3.18 23.10 -24.10
C SER A 166 4.25 23.22 -25.17
N GLU A 167 5.45 23.59 -24.76
CA GLU A 167 6.62 23.58 -25.65
C GLU A 167 7.05 22.15 -26.00
N GLU A 168 7.91 22.03 -27.00
CA GLU A 168 8.54 20.76 -27.36
C GLU A 168 9.51 20.34 -26.24
N SER A 169 9.46 19.09 -25.76
CA SER A 169 10.33 18.62 -24.69
C SER A 169 10.66 17.12 -24.79
N ILE A 170 11.67 16.68 -24.04
CA ILE A 170 12.07 15.29 -23.89
C ILE A 170 12.23 14.96 -22.41
N GLU A 171 11.71 13.79 -22.03
CA GLU A 171 12.00 13.15 -20.75
C GLU A 171 12.64 11.79 -21.03
N ALA A 172 13.70 11.43 -20.31
CA ALA A 172 14.43 10.21 -20.57
C ALA A 172 15.02 9.56 -19.33
N PHE A 173 15.09 8.24 -19.36
CA PHE A 173 15.97 7.44 -18.53
C PHE A 173 17.25 7.10 -19.29
N TYR A 174 18.38 7.19 -18.62
CA TYR A 174 19.61 6.52 -19.03
C TYR A 174 19.97 5.44 -18.02
N PHE A 175 20.34 4.26 -18.51
CA PHE A 175 20.64 3.10 -17.68
C PHE A 175 22.12 2.71 -17.81
N PRO A 176 22.98 3.02 -16.82
CA PRO A 176 24.38 2.60 -16.82
C PRO A 176 24.54 1.08 -16.75
N GLU A 177 23.60 0.41 -16.10
CA GLU A 177 23.57 -1.03 -15.89
C GLU A 177 22.24 -1.64 -16.30
N ASN A 178 22.20 -2.97 -16.40
CA ASN A 178 20.95 -3.70 -16.65
C ASN A 178 20.10 -3.79 -15.38
N PHE A 179 18.79 -3.94 -15.56
CA PHE A 179 17.86 -4.25 -14.47
C PHE A 179 18.20 -5.58 -13.82
N GLN A 180 18.02 -5.64 -12.50
CA GLN A 180 18.22 -6.85 -11.69
C GLN A 180 16.98 -7.16 -10.86
N SER A 181 16.77 -8.44 -10.59
CA SER A 181 15.68 -8.97 -9.78
C SER A 181 16.24 -10.07 -8.89
N ASN A 182 16.68 -9.67 -7.69
CA ASN A 182 17.32 -10.57 -6.73
C ASN A 182 16.27 -11.39 -5.99
N GLU A 183 16.65 -12.59 -5.54
CA GLU A 183 15.79 -13.42 -4.69
C GLU A 183 15.55 -12.72 -3.35
N ILE A 184 14.29 -12.67 -2.91
CA ILE A 184 13.91 -12.08 -1.63
C ILE A 184 14.42 -12.98 -0.49
N PRO A 185 15.11 -12.44 0.54
CA PRO A 185 15.59 -13.24 1.66
C PRO A 185 14.48 -14.07 2.31
N ASN A 186 14.81 -15.31 2.69
CA ASN A 186 13.83 -16.30 3.13
C ASN A 186 12.91 -15.81 4.26
N LYS A 187 13.43 -15.01 5.20
CA LYS A 187 12.63 -14.46 6.30
C LYS A 187 11.46 -13.58 5.81
N TYR A 188 11.65 -12.82 4.73
CA TYR A 188 10.59 -12.01 4.12
C TYR A 188 9.70 -12.86 3.19
N ALA A 189 10.29 -13.84 2.50
CA ALA A 189 9.54 -14.80 1.70
C ALA A 189 8.48 -15.55 2.52
N VAL A 190 8.80 -15.91 3.77
CA VAL A 190 7.86 -16.52 4.72
C VAL A 190 6.69 -15.59 5.04
N MET A 191 6.93 -14.28 5.23
CA MET A 191 5.88 -13.29 5.50
C MET A 191 4.94 -13.12 4.29
N ILE A 192 5.49 -13.06 3.08
CA ILE A 192 4.71 -13.03 1.83
C ILE A 192 3.89 -14.32 1.68
N GLY A 193 4.51 -15.48 1.94
CA GLY A 193 3.84 -16.78 1.91
C GLY A 193 2.70 -16.89 2.94
N TYR A 194 2.91 -16.36 4.14
CA TYR A 194 1.90 -16.33 5.19
C TYR A 194 0.68 -15.49 4.78
N SER A 195 0.93 -14.28 4.26
CA SER A 195 -0.12 -13.40 3.76
C SER A 195 -0.87 -14.01 2.57
N ASP A 196 -0.18 -14.59 1.59
CA ASP A 196 -0.79 -15.34 0.47
C ASP A 196 -1.69 -16.49 0.97
N CYS A 197 -1.20 -17.27 1.95
CA CYS A 197 -1.92 -18.41 2.52
C CYS A 197 -3.17 -17.98 3.28
N LEU A 198 -3.08 -16.89 4.05
CA LEU A 198 -4.17 -16.41 4.89
C LEU A 198 -5.27 -15.72 4.07
N ILE A 199 -4.89 -14.90 3.08
CA ILE A 199 -5.84 -14.08 2.30
C ILE A 199 -6.64 -14.91 1.28
N ASP A 200 -6.18 -16.12 0.94
CA ASP A 200 -6.68 -16.91 -0.20
C ASP A 200 -6.75 -16.07 -1.47
N THR A 201 -5.64 -16.06 -2.20
CA THR A 201 -5.47 -15.29 -3.42
C THR A 201 -6.22 -15.88 -4.62
N THR A 202 -6.96 -16.98 -4.48
CA THR A 202 -7.79 -17.52 -5.56
C THR A 202 -9.18 -16.89 -5.60
N ALA A 203 -9.65 -16.39 -4.45
CA ALA A 203 -10.93 -15.73 -4.33
C ALA A 203 -10.80 -14.19 -4.45
N THR A 204 -11.83 -13.57 -5.00
CA THR A 204 -12.01 -12.12 -5.03
C THR A 204 -13.13 -11.71 -4.06
N LYS A 205 -12.99 -10.51 -3.47
CA LYS A 205 -14.04 -9.90 -2.63
C LYS A 205 -15.33 -9.74 -3.45
N PHE A 206 -15.18 -9.13 -4.62
CA PHE A 206 -16.24 -8.89 -5.59
C PHE A 206 -16.28 -9.97 -6.67
N LYS A 207 -17.47 -10.26 -7.21
CA LYS A 207 -17.64 -11.15 -8.37
C LYS A 207 -17.33 -10.40 -9.67
N ASP A 208 -17.07 -11.15 -10.73
CA ASP A 208 -16.86 -10.59 -12.06
C ASP A 208 -18.11 -9.86 -12.57
N LYS A 209 -17.90 -8.86 -13.43
CA LYS A 209 -18.97 -8.08 -14.10
C LYS A 209 -19.95 -7.43 -13.10
N LEU A 210 -19.39 -6.63 -12.19
CA LEU A 210 -20.15 -5.87 -11.21
C LEU A 210 -21.18 -4.95 -11.86
N LYS A 211 -22.29 -4.72 -11.16
CA LYS A 211 -23.26 -3.68 -11.50
C LYS A 211 -23.11 -2.51 -10.53
N ASP A 212 -23.12 -1.30 -11.06
CA ASP A 212 -23.21 -0.09 -10.25
C ASP A 212 -24.54 -0.06 -9.50
N GLY A 213 -24.47 0.27 -8.21
CA GLY A 213 -25.67 0.42 -7.40
C GLY A 213 -25.39 0.40 -5.92
N TRP A 214 -26.43 0.06 -5.15
CA TRP A 214 -26.39 0.03 -3.70
C TRP A 214 -27.17 -1.17 -3.18
N VAL A 215 -26.65 -1.81 -2.13
CA VAL A 215 -27.33 -2.89 -1.42
C VAL A 215 -27.28 -2.60 0.06
N GLU A 216 -28.43 -2.26 0.64
CA GLU A 216 -28.53 -2.00 2.08
C GLU A 216 -28.43 -3.29 2.89
N LEU A 217 -27.79 -3.21 4.06
CA LEU A 217 -27.88 -4.23 5.08
C LEU A 217 -29.16 -4.01 5.91
N PRO A 218 -30.18 -4.89 5.83
CA PRO A 218 -31.43 -4.68 6.56
C PRO A 218 -31.20 -4.64 8.07
N LYS A 219 -31.87 -3.74 8.82
CA LYS A 219 -31.65 -3.59 10.28
C LYS A 219 -31.80 -4.91 11.07
N ASN A 220 -32.63 -5.83 10.59
CA ASN A 220 -32.89 -7.14 11.21
C ASN A 220 -32.08 -8.30 10.58
N TRP A 221 -31.02 -8.02 9.81
CA TRP A 221 -30.24 -9.04 9.10
C TRP A 221 -29.66 -10.13 10.01
N GLN A 222 -29.38 -9.81 11.28
CA GLN A 222 -28.88 -10.78 12.26
C GLN A 222 -29.84 -11.96 12.45
N ASN A 223 -31.15 -11.72 12.35
CA ASN A 223 -32.20 -12.71 12.49
C ASN A 223 -32.43 -13.53 11.21
N PHE A 224 -31.71 -13.24 10.13
CA PHE A 224 -31.84 -14.00 8.89
C PHE A 224 -31.24 -15.39 9.05
N SER A 225 -31.88 -16.37 8.40
CA SER A 225 -31.28 -17.70 8.25
C SER A 225 -29.95 -17.61 7.51
N LYS A 226 -29.06 -18.58 7.73
CA LYS A 226 -27.77 -18.66 7.03
C LYS A 226 -27.91 -18.54 5.51
N LYS A 227 -28.90 -19.21 4.92
CA LYS A 227 -29.21 -19.14 3.47
C LYS A 227 -29.53 -17.71 3.02
N LYS A 228 -30.30 -16.96 3.81
CA LYS A 228 -30.67 -15.58 3.48
C LYS A 228 -29.48 -14.62 3.68
N LYS A 229 -28.64 -14.82 4.70
CA LYS A 229 -27.37 -14.09 4.86
C LYS A 229 -26.42 -14.34 3.68
N SER A 230 -26.25 -15.59 3.25
CA SER A 230 -25.41 -15.92 2.09
C SER A 230 -25.93 -15.31 0.79
N LYS A 231 -27.25 -15.31 0.56
CA LYS A 231 -27.84 -14.64 -0.61
C LYS A 231 -27.60 -13.13 -0.59
N LEU A 232 -27.72 -12.48 0.57
CA LEU A 232 -27.45 -11.05 0.70
C LEU A 232 -25.97 -10.73 0.48
N LEU A 233 -25.07 -11.55 1.03
CA LEU A 233 -23.63 -11.46 0.76
C LEU A 233 -23.35 -11.58 -0.74
N ASP A 234 -23.96 -12.55 -1.41
CA ASP A 234 -23.81 -12.72 -2.86
C ASP A 234 -24.29 -11.50 -3.65
N GLN A 235 -25.38 -10.85 -3.21
CA GLN A 235 -25.87 -9.61 -3.83
C GLN A 235 -24.86 -8.47 -3.63
N MET A 236 -24.38 -8.24 -2.41
CA MET A 236 -23.41 -7.19 -2.12
C MET A 236 -22.10 -7.38 -2.89
N ARG A 237 -21.63 -8.63 -3.01
CA ARG A 237 -20.43 -8.96 -3.79
C ARG A 237 -20.61 -8.80 -5.30
N SER A 238 -21.85 -8.67 -5.78
CA SER A 238 -22.17 -8.40 -7.20
C SER A 238 -22.45 -6.92 -7.47
N THR A 239 -22.31 -6.04 -6.47
CA THR A 239 -22.58 -4.61 -6.58
C THR A 239 -21.32 -3.79 -6.37
N ARG A 240 -20.99 -2.94 -7.33
CA ARG A 240 -19.95 -1.92 -7.23
C ARG A 240 -20.56 -0.66 -6.60
N VAL A 241 -19.93 -0.19 -5.54
CA VAL A 241 -20.30 1.05 -4.84
C VAL A 241 -19.13 2.02 -5.00
N ILE A 242 -19.38 3.17 -5.63
CA ILE A 242 -18.39 4.23 -5.86
C ILE A 242 -18.77 5.42 -4.99
N GLY A 243 -17.81 5.93 -4.21
CA GLY A 243 -18.05 7.11 -3.37
C GLY A 243 -18.05 8.39 -4.21
N GLY A 244 -18.97 9.31 -3.93
CA GLY A 244 -19.10 10.58 -4.65
C GLY A 244 -18.00 11.60 -4.32
N CYS A 245 -17.38 11.50 -3.15
CA CYS A 245 -16.27 12.34 -2.71
C CYS A 245 -15.41 11.64 -1.65
N SER A 246 -14.35 12.30 -1.20
CA SER A 246 -13.38 11.76 -0.23
C SER A 246 -14.03 11.42 1.11
N GLN A 247 -15.08 12.14 1.52
CA GLN A 247 -15.80 11.96 2.77
C GLN A 247 -16.91 10.88 2.68
N ASP A 248 -17.24 10.41 1.49
CA ASP A 248 -18.32 9.44 1.30
C ASP A 248 -17.94 8.08 1.90
N SER A 249 -18.67 7.68 2.95
CA SER A 249 -18.48 6.40 3.64
C SER A 249 -19.11 5.22 2.90
N SER A 250 -19.94 5.46 1.88
CA SER A 250 -20.78 4.44 1.27
C SER A 250 -20.00 3.17 0.84
N PRO A 251 -18.84 3.25 0.14
CA PRO A 251 -18.08 2.05 -0.20
C PRO A 251 -17.46 1.34 1.01
N ARG A 252 -17.16 2.08 2.06
CA ARG A 252 -16.59 1.56 3.31
C ARG A 252 -17.67 0.86 4.14
N ASP A 253 -18.85 1.46 4.26
CA ASP A 253 -20.04 0.85 4.86
C ASP A 253 -20.41 -0.46 4.16
N HIS A 254 -20.35 -0.46 2.83
CA HIS A 254 -20.57 -1.65 2.01
C HIS A 254 -19.55 -2.76 2.32
N ALA A 255 -18.27 -2.41 2.48
CA ALA A 255 -17.23 -3.36 2.84
C ALA A 255 -17.42 -3.94 4.26
N VAL A 256 -17.82 -3.11 5.22
CA VAL A 256 -18.17 -3.57 6.59
C VAL A 256 -19.34 -4.55 6.54
N ASN A 257 -20.38 -4.25 5.76
CA ASN A 257 -21.52 -5.14 5.59
C ASN A 257 -21.12 -6.49 4.96
N ILE A 258 -20.24 -6.47 3.95
CA ILE A 258 -19.65 -7.67 3.36
C ILE A 258 -18.86 -8.47 4.42
N ALA A 259 -18.02 -7.80 5.22
CA ALA A 259 -17.24 -8.45 6.26
C ALA A 259 -18.14 -9.09 7.33
N LEU A 260 -19.14 -8.37 7.82
CA LEU A 260 -20.13 -8.86 8.79
C LEU A 260 -20.85 -10.12 8.29
N LEU A 261 -21.38 -10.08 7.06
CA LEU A 261 -22.07 -11.23 6.48
C LEU A 261 -21.12 -12.39 6.18
N SER A 262 -19.89 -12.10 5.78
CA SER A 262 -18.86 -13.13 5.52
C SER A 262 -18.48 -13.87 6.79
N ALA A 263 -18.28 -13.15 7.90
CA ALA A 263 -18.03 -13.75 9.21
C ALA A 263 -19.17 -14.68 9.64
N GLU A 264 -20.42 -14.23 9.49
CA GLU A 264 -21.62 -14.97 9.87
C GLU A 264 -21.96 -16.15 8.94
N THR A 265 -21.41 -16.16 7.72
CA THR A 265 -21.63 -17.21 6.71
C THR A 265 -20.41 -18.11 6.50
N TYR A 266 -19.33 -17.93 7.25
CA TYR A 266 -18.08 -18.70 7.17
C TYR A 266 -17.33 -18.53 5.84
N ASN A 267 -17.34 -17.31 5.29
CA ASN A 267 -16.64 -17.01 4.05
C ASN A 267 -15.33 -16.26 4.33
N TRP A 268 -14.31 -17.00 4.79
CA TRP A 268 -13.05 -16.45 5.28
C TRP A 268 -12.32 -15.55 4.28
N SER A 269 -12.14 -16.01 3.05
CA SER A 269 -11.39 -15.26 2.03
C SER A 269 -12.05 -13.93 1.69
N VAL A 270 -13.38 -13.89 1.67
CA VAL A 270 -14.13 -12.64 1.50
C VAL A 270 -14.06 -11.77 2.75
N PHE A 271 -14.18 -12.37 3.94
CA PHE A 271 -14.05 -11.65 5.21
C PHE A 271 -12.71 -10.91 5.31
N LEU A 272 -11.60 -11.63 5.16
CA LEU A 272 -10.27 -11.04 5.37
C LEU A 272 -9.96 -9.97 4.33
N LYS A 273 -10.29 -10.19 3.04
CA LYS A 273 -10.10 -9.16 2.02
C LYS A 273 -10.95 -7.91 2.29
N ALA A 274 -12.22 -8.09 2.66
CA ALA A 274 -13.07 -6.96 3.02
C ALA A 274 -12.54 -6.21 4.26
N HIS A 275 -12.05 -6.93 5.26
CA HIS A 275 -11.44 -6.35 6.45
C HIS A 275 -10.15 -5.59 6.13
N LEU A 276 -9.26 -6.16 5.31
CA LEU A 276 -8.04 -5.50 4.86
C LEU A 276 -8.34 -4.25 4.03
N ASP A 277 -9.40 -4.27 3.20
CA ASP A 277 -9.86 -3.08 2.47
C ASP A 277 -10.37 -1.99 3.43
N ILE A 278 -11.05 -2.36 4.52
CA ILE A 278 -11.45 -1.41 5.57
C ILE A 278 -10.20 -0.83 6.25
N MET A 279 -9.25 -1.68 6.65
CA MET A 279 -8.01 -1.22 7.29
C MET A 279 -7.17 -0.32 6.38
N ASN A 280 -7.04 -0.67 5.09
CA ASN A 280 -6.31 0.10 4.09
C ASN A 280 -7.17 1.14 3.37
N ASP A 281 -8.42 1.36 3.79
CA ASP A 281 -9.39 2.25 3.15
C ASP A 281 -9.47 2.13 1.60
N ARG A 282 -9.28 0.92 1.07
CA ARG A 282 -9.05 0.64 -0.35
C ARG A 282 -10.37 0.64 -1.13
N PHE A 283 -10.86 1.84 -1.46
CA PHE A 283 -12.17 2.03 -2.08
C PHE A 283 -12.15 2.97 -3.28
N GLU A 284 -13.03 2.71 -4.25
CA GLU A 284 -13.25 3.59 -5.40
C GLU A 284 -14.04 4.84 -4.96
N ARG A 285 -13.50 6.01 -5.32
CA ARG A 285 -14.15 7.32 -5.13
C ARG A 285 -13.89 8.19 -6.35
N VAL A 286 -14.85 9.04 -6.68
CA VAL A 286 -14.70 10.04 -7.76
C VAL A 286 -13.59 11.05 -7.44
N SER A 287 -13.42 11.36 -6.15
CA SER A 287 -12.30 12.13 -5.61
C SER A 287 -11.95 11.55 -4.25
N ASP A 288 -10.68 11.29 -3.99
CA ASP A 288 -10.17 10.81 -2.71
C ASP A 288 -9.04 11.72 -2.24
N GLY A 289 -9.16 12.25 -1.03
CA GLY A 289 -8.24 13.24 -0.48
C GLY A 289 -7.70 12.77 0.86
N SER A 290 -6.41 12.99 1.10
CA SER A 290 -5.70 12.46 2.26
C SER A 290 -6.29 12.88 3.61
N TYR A 291 -6.83 14.10 3.71
CA TYR A 291 -7.46 14.62 4.93
C TYR A 291 -8.65 13.79 5.44
N ALA A 292 -9.33 13.04 4.57
CA ALA A 292 -10.45 12.19 4.95
C ALA A 292 -9.98 10.85 5.54
N TRP A 293 -8.72 10.47 5.33
CA TRP A 293 -8.18 9.23 5.84
C TRP A 293 -8.04 9.27 7.35
N ASP A 294 -7.53 10.38 7.91
CA ASP A 294 -7.24 10.53 9.35
C ASP A 294 -8.46 10.37 10.26
N ALA A 295 -9.67 10.56 9.73
CA ALA A 295 -10.93 10.41 10.47
C ALA A 295 -11.46 8.96 10.52
N ARG A 296 -10.93 8.02 9.73
CA ARG A 296 -11.47 6.65 9.59
C ARG A 296 -10.71 5.66 10.46
N ASN A 297 -11.34 4.86 11.31
CA ASN A 297 -10.57 3.94 12.17
C ASN A 297 -9.96 2.79 11.35
N THR A 298 -8.87 2.18 11.80
CA THR A 298 -8.17 1.14 11.02
C THR A 298 -8.62 -0.28 11.33
N TYR A 299 -9.17 -0.52 12.52
CA TYR A 299 -9.68 -1.82 12.96
C TYR A 299 -8.63 -2.94 12.96
N ILE A 300 -7.35 -2.61 13.18
CA ILE A 300 -6.27 -3.61 13.28
C ILE A 300 -6.45 -4.57 14.46
N LYS A 301 -7.10 -4.12 15.55
CA LYS A 301 -7.36 -4.88 16.77
C LYS A 301 -8.20 -6.14 16.52
N GLU A 302 -9.09 -6.10 15.53
CA GLU A 302 -9.86 -7.25 15.09
C GLU A 302 -8.94 -8.37 14.57
N LEU A 303 -7.88 -8.04 13.82
CA LEU A 303 -6.89 -9.02 13.36
C LEU A 303 -6.10 -9.59 14.55
N GLU A 304 -5.67 -8.73 15.46
CA GLU A 304 -4.92 -9.15 16.67
C GLU A 304 -5.76 -10.05 17.60
N THR A 305 -7.08 -9.93 17.58
CA THR A 305 -7.98 -10.75 18.40
C THR A 305 -8.22 -12.13 17.77
N LEU A 306 -7.99 -12.28 16.46
CA LEU A 306 -8.20 -13.52 15.72
C LEU A 306 -7.01 -14.48 15.77
N ASP A 307 -6.00 -14.23 16.62
CA ASP A 307 -4.74 -14.99 16.68
C ASP A 307 -4.00 -15.05 15.33
N ILE A 308 -4.18 -14.01 14.52
CA ILE A 308 -3.41 -13.80 13.30
C ILE A 308 -2.04 -13.26 13.70
N ASN A 309 -0.96 -13.81 13.13
CA ASN A 309 0.33 -13.13 13.17
C ASN A 309 0.26 -11.84 12.34
N VAL A 310 -0.11 -10.73 12.99
CA VAL A 310 -0.27 -9.42 12.34
C VAL A 310 1.05 -8.94 11.76
N LEU A 311 2.18 -9.21 12.41
CA LEU A 311 3.50 -8.85 11.89
C LEU A 311 3.73 -9.48 10.52
N ASP A 312 3.64 -10.80 10.41
CA ASP A 312 3.88 -11.50 9.15
C ASP A 312 2.86 -11.12 8.06
N LEU A 313 1.58 -10.96 8.44
CA LEU A 313 0.54 -10.53 7.50
C LEU A 313 0.85 -9.14 6.94
N ILE A 314 1.10 -8.16 7.82
CA ILE A 314 1.26 -6.76 7.42
C ILE A 314 2.55 -6.53 6.64
N LEU A 315 3.66 -7.14 7.07
CA LEU A 315 4.92 -7.02 6.32
C LEU A 315 4.85 -7.76 4.98
N GLY A 316 4.20 -8.93 4.96
CA GLY A 316 3.96 -9.68 3.73
C GLY A 316 3.20 -8.90 2.66
N ILE A 317 2.17 -8.15 3.05
CA ILE A 317 1.39 -7.28 2.13
C ILE A 317 2.07 -5.93 1.81
N SER A 318 3.16 -5.60 2.51
CA SER A 318 3.92 -4.37 2.30
C SER A 318 5.04 -4.54 1.27
N LEU A 319 5.61 -5.75 1.17
CA LEU A 319 6.66 -6.08 0.20
C LEU A 319 6.14 -5.99 -1.24
N ARG A 320 6.99 -5.55 -2.16
CA ARG A 320 6.72 -5.51 -3.62
C ARG A 320 7.62 -6.52 -4.30
N VAL A 321 7.01 -7.53 -4.91
CA VAL A 321 7.72 -8.69 -5.44
C VAL A 321 7.19 -9.15 -6.79
N GLU A 322 8.00 -9.94 -7.47
CA GLU A 322 7.61 -10.83 -8.56
C GLU A 322 7.30 -12.23 -8.00
N ASN A 323 6.56 -13.03 -8.79
CA ASN A 323 6.11 -14.37 -8.41
C ASN A 323 5.16 -14.41 -7.19
N ALA A 324 4.53 -13.28 -6.85
CA ALA A 324 3.41 -13.25 -5.91
C ALA A 324 2.24 -14.10 -6.43
N ALA A 325 1.36 -14.56 -5.54
CA ALA A 325 0.13 -15.19 -6.01
C ALA A 325 -0.76 -14.20 -6.77
N THR A 326 -1.59 -14.68 -7.71
CA THR A 326 -2.30 -13.85 -8.71
C THR A 326 -3.08 -12.68 -8.11
N ASN A 327 -3.73 -12.87 -6.97
CA ASN A 327 -4.45 -11.80 -6.25
C ASN A 327 -3.82 -11.53 -4.87
N HIS A 328 -2.48 -11.50 -4.81
CA HIS A 328 -1.76 -11.04 -3.64
C HIS A 328 -2.29 -9.65 -3.24
N TYR A 329 -2.53 -9.47 -1.94
CA TYR A 329 -3.02 -8.20 -1.44
C TYR A 329 -1.84 -7.29 -1.18
N TYR A 330 -1.59 -6.30 -2.03
CA TYR A 330 -0.66 -5.23 -1.72
C TYR A 330 -1.38 -4.12 -0.96
N GLY A 331 -0.96 -3.85 0.28
CA GLY A 331 -1.50 -2.72 1.04
C GLY A 331 -0.76 -1.42 0.71
N ASN A 332 -1.41 -0.29 0.99
CA ASN A 332 -0.86 1.03 0.76
C ASN A 332 0.06 1.39 1.93
N ILE A 333 1.33 1.71 1.66
CA ILE A 333 2.34 1.92 2.69
C ILE A 333 1.94 2.99 3.71
N SER A 334 1.38 4.11 3.27
CA SER A 334 0.95 5.18 4.18
C SER A 334 -0.19 4.75 5.08
N ARG A 335 -1.17 4.01 4.53
CA ARG A 335 -2.33 3.53 5.28
C ARG A 335 -2.00 2.37 6.22
N ILE A 336 -1.06 1.51 5.82
CA ILE A 336 -0.52 0.47 6.71
C ILE A 336 0.20 1.13 7.89
N GLY A 337 1.05 2.13 7.65
CA GLY A 337 1.75 2.85 8.73
C GLY A 337 0.78 3.36 9.78
N ARG A 338 -0.34 3.97 9.33
CA ARG A 338 -1.42 4.40 10.22
C ARG A 338 -2.03 3.25 11.04
N ALA A 339 -2.36 2.13 10.40
CA ALA A 339 -2.91 0.97 11.11
C ALA A 339 -1.94 0.41 12.14
N LEU A 340 -0.65 0.38 11.82
CA LEU A 340 0.39 -0.08 12.74
C LEU A 340 0.56 0.83 13.96
N ALA A 341 0.29 2.14 13.85
CA ALA A 341 0.37 3.04 15.01
C ALA A 341 -0.66 2.68 16.11
N GLU A 342 -1.73 1.96 15.75
CA GLU A 342 -2.79 1.51 16.65
C GLU A 342 -2.53 0.09 17.22
N THR A 343 -1.46 -0.60 16.81
CA THR A 343 -1.16 -1.97 17.29
C THR A 343 -0.75 -2.00 18.76
N LYS A 344 -1.06 -3.12 19.44
CA LYS A 344 -0.52 -3.41 20.77
C LYS A 344 0.92 -3.95 20.76
N ASN A 345 1.40 -4.43 19.60
CA ASN A 345 2.71 -5.08 19.44
C ASN A 345 3.79 -4.12 18.92
N ARG A 346 3.81 -2.86 19.41
CA ARG A 346 4.62 -1.76 18.85
C ARG A 346 6.11 -2.11 18.71
N ASN A 347 6.72 -2.63 19.77
CA ASN A 347 8.16 -2.92 19.79
C ASN A 347 8.57 -3.92 18.70
N GLU A 348 7.80 -5.00 18.53
CA GLU A 348 8.07 -6.04 17.51
C GLU A 348 7.94 -5.47 16.10
N ILE A 349 6.92 -4.62 15.88
CA ILE A 349 6.68 -3.96 14.59
C ILE A 349 7.80 -2.97 14.26
N GLU A 350 8.19 -2.12 15.22
CA GLU A 350 9.29 -1.17 15.05
C GLU A 350 10.60 -1.88 14.70
N GLU A 351 10.96 -2.91 15.48
CA GLU A 351 12.18 -3.68 15.26
C GLU A 351 12.19 -4.35 13.89
N ALA A 352 11.07 -4.95 13.47
CA ALA A 352 10.97 -5.64 12.19
C ALA A 352 11.06 -4.68 10.99
N ILE A 353 10.40 -3.52 11.06
CA ILE A 353 10.46 -2.50 10.01
C ILE A 353 11.88 -1.93 9.90
N LEU A 354 12.49 -1.53 11.02
CA LEU A 354 13.86 -1.00 11.04
C LEU A 354 14.88 -2.03 10.58
N SER A 355 14.67 -3.30 10.94
CA SER A 355 15.49 -4.41 10.45
C SER A 355 15.38 -4.56 8.93
N ALA A 356 14.20 -4.37 8.35
CA ALA A 356 14.01 -4.39 6.89
C ALA A 356 14.70 -3.22 6.18
N VAL A 357 14.64 -2.00 6.73
CA VAL A 357 15.43 -0.87 6.21
C VAL A 357 16.93 -1.17 6.25
N SER A 358 17.37 -1.79 7.35
CA SER A 358 18.79 -2.07 7.62
C SER A 358 19.37 -3.26 6.87
N ASP A 359 18.52 -4.10 6.27
CA ASP A 359 18.94 -5.36 5.67
C ASP A 359 19.54 -5.17 4.28
N LYS A 360 20.84 -5.38 4.16
CA LYS A 360 21.57 -5.24 2.88
C LYS A 360 21.32 -6.39 1.89
N GLU A 361 20.70 -7.48 2.35
CA GLU A 361 20.29 -8.58 1.47
C GLU A 361 18.90 -8.34 0.86
N LEU A 362 18.11 -7.42 1.42
CA LEU A 362 16.86 -6.96 0.82
C LEU A 362 17.16 -5.94 -0.27
N ASP A 363 16.35 -5.90 -1.32
CA ASP A 363 16.53 -4.96 -2.41
C ASP A 363 16.20 -3.51 -2.01
N ASP A 364 16.83 -2.55 -2.67
CA ASP A 364 16.71 -1.13 -2.34
C ASP A 364 15.26 -0.63 -2.38
N TYR A 365 14.47 -1.06 -3.37
CA TYR A 365 13.07 -0.67 -3.47
C TYR A 365 12.29 -1.06 -2.23
N ASN A 366 12.36 -2.33 -1.81
CA ASN A 366 11.68 -2.76 -0.60
C ASN A 366 12.24 -2.05 0.65
N ARG A 367 13.56 -1.91 0.80
CA ARG A 367 14.15 -1.18 1.95
C ARG A 367 13.63 0.25 2.07
N LEU A 368 13.50 0.96 0.95
CA LEU A 368 12.94 2.32 0.91
C LEU A 368 11.44 2.34 1.20
N LEU A 369 10.67 1.35 0.74
CA LEU A 369 9.26 1.21 1.13
C LEU A 369 9.11 1.03 2.64
N PHE A 370 9.98 0.24 3.27
CA PHE A 370 9.99 0.07 4.73
C PHE A 370 10.42 1.35 5.46
N TYR A 371 11.32 2.15 4.88
CA TYR A 371 11.66 3.47 5.42
C TYR A 371 10.42 4.38 5.44
N PHE A 372 9.69 4.47 4.32
CA PHE A 372 8.45 5.25 4.27
C PHE A 372 7.35 4.65 5.14
N LEU A 373 7.27 3.32 5.28
CA LEU A 373 6.35 2.66 6.19
C LEU A 373 6.59 3.12 7.64
N PHE A 374 7.86 3.15 8.08
CA PHE A 374 8.22 3.60 9.41
C PHE A 374 7.90 5.08 9.62
N ARG A 375 8.17 5.94 8.63
CA ARG A 375 7.81 7.37 8.70
C ARG A 375 6.32 7.56 8.87
N ASN A 376 5.51 6.86 8.07
CA ASN A 376 4.06 6.91 8.18
C ASN A 376 3.58 6.37 9.54
N TYR A 377 4.13 5.25 10.02
CA TYR A 377 3.86 4.76 11.38
C TYR A 377 4.15 5.83 12.44
N ASN A 378 5.35 6.41 12.41
CA ASN A 378 5.79 7.37 13.42
C ASN A 378 4.98 8.68 13.38
N HIS A 379 4.54 9.11 12.20
CA HIS A 379 3.68 10.27 12.03
C HIS A 379 2.40 10.16 12.89
N TYR A 380 1.79 8.98 12.94
CA TYR A 380 0.54 8.71 13.64
C TYR A 380 0.68 8.37 15.13
N ILE A 381 1.91 8.17 15.63
CA ILE A 381 2.16 8.06 17.08
C ILE A 381 1.69 9.34 17.78
N GLN A 382 1.16 9.23 19.00
CA GLN A 382 0.69 10.39 19.76
C GLN A 382 1.72 10.88 20.79
N GLU A 383 2.62 9.98 21.21
CA GLU A 383 3.63 10.23 22.22
C GLU A 383 4.86 10.90 21.59
N GLU A 384 5.04 12.21 21.84
CA GLU A 384 6.09 13.02 21.20
C GLU A 384 7.52 12.53 21.49
N GLU A 385 7.79 12.08 22.72
CA GLU A 385 9.12 11.55 23.07
C GLU A 385 9.40 10.21 22.39
N LEU A 386 8.36 9.40 22.16
CA LEU A 386 8.48 8.17 21.37
C LEU A 386 8.76 8.49 19.91
N LYS A 387 8.11 9.53 19.35
CA LYS A 387 8.38 9.97 17.96
C LYS A 387 9.84 10.31 17.75
N LYS A 388 10.42 11.13 18.63
CA LYS A 388 11.83 11.53 18.56
C LYS A 388 12.75 10.33 18.67
N THR A 389 12.50 9.44 19.63
CA THR A 389 13.26 8.20 19.80
C THR A 389 13.20 7.33 18.54
N ASN A 390 12.03 7.26 17.91
CA ASN A 390 11.84 6.50 16.68
C ASN A 390 12.51 7.15 15.47
N GLU A 391 12.53 8.48 15.38
CA GLU A 391 13.30 9.21 14.37
C GLU A 391 14.79 8.90 14.49
N GLU A 392 15.37 8.93 15.70
CA GLU A 392 16.77 8.55 15.92
C GLU A 392 17.06 7.11 15.47
N LYS A 393 16.18 6.16 15.81
CA LYS A 393 16.30 4.77 15.33
C LYS A 393 16.22 4.67 13.80
N LEU A 394 15.30 5.42 13.18
CA LEU A 394 15.14 5.42 11.73
C LEU A 394 16.37 6.01 11.03
N LEU A 395 16.94 7.10 11.57
CA LEU A 395 18.17 7.69 11.05
C LEU A 395 19.32 6.68 11.07
N LEU A 396 19.48 5.93 12.16
CA LEU A 396 20.48 4.86 12.25
C LEU A 396 20.27 3.76 11.20
N ALA A 397 19.02 3.33 11.00
CA ALA A 397 18.68 2.34 9.97
C ALA A 397 18.92 2.89 8.54
N MET A 398 18.54 4.14 8.30
CA MET A 398 18.71 4.83 7.02
C MET A 398 20.17 4.92 6.60
N HIS A 399 21.11 5.11 7.53
CA HIS A 399 22.55 5.13 7.24
C HIS A 399 23.12 3.80 6.69
N THR A 400 22.33 2.73 6.67
CA THR A 400 22.71 1.49 5.98
C THR A 400 22.35 1.48 4.50
N LEU A 401 21.49 2.40 4.04
CA LEU A 401 21.16 2.59 2.63
C LEU A 401 22.38 3.20 1.90
N PRO A 402 22.49 2.99 0.57
CA PRO A 402 23.46 3.70 -0.24
C PRO A 402 23.44 5.22 0.00
N ASP A 403 24.63 5.83 0.10
CA ASP A 403 24.81 7.25 0.50
C ASP A 403 24.02 8.25 -0.33
N TYR A 404 23.78 7.95 -1.60
CA TYR A 404 23.02 8.83 -2.50
C TYR A 404 21.54 8.91 -2.11
N TYR A 405 20.94 7.85 -1.57
CA TYR A 405 19.59 7.92 -1.02
C TYR A 405 19.56 8.70 0.28
N THR A 406 20.48 8.40 1.19
CA THR A 406 20.60 9.07 2.49
C THR A 406 20.76 10.58 2.31
N THR A 407 21.61 11.00 1.37
CA THR A 407 21.81 12.41 1.03
C THR A 407 20.54 13.06 0.46
N GLU A 408 19.77 12.33 -0.35
CA GLU A 408 18.54 12.85 -0.93
C GLU A 408 17.42 12.98 0.09
N LEU A 409 17.28 12.01 1.00
CA LEU A 409 16.30 11.99 2.08
C LEU A 409 16.57 13.07 3.14
N LEU A 410 17.84 13.28 3.51
CA LEU A 410 18.20 14.29 4.53
C LEU A 410 18.06 15.74 4.04
N LYS A 411 18.12 16.00 2.74
CA LYS A 411 17.96 17.35 2.17
C LYS A 411 16.57 17.97 2.39
N ASP A 412 15.60 17.17 2.83
CA ASP A 412 14.23 17.62 3.14
C ASP A 412 13.98 17.81 4.66
N GLU A 413 14.98 17.55 5.52
CA GLU A 413 14.90 17.80 6.97
C GLU A 413 15.43 19.18 7.40
N GLU A 414 15.99 19.97 6.46
CA GLU A 414 16.38 21.38 6.61
C GLU A 414 15.35 22.31 5.93
#